data_AF-A0A7C5UUX5-F1
#
_entry.id   AF-A0A7C5UUX5-F1
#
_cell.length_a   1.000
_cell.length_b   1.000
_cell.length_c   1.000
_cell.angle_alpha   90.00
_cell.angle_beta   90.00
_cell.angle_gamma   90.00
#
_symmetry.space_group_name_H-M   'P 1'
#
loop_
_entity.id
_entity.type
_entity.pdbx_description
1 polymer ?
#
loop_
_entity_poly.entity_id
_entity_poly.type
_entity_poly.pdbx_seq_one_letter_code
_entity_poly.pdbx_strand_id
1 'polypeptide(L)'
;MTSVKPVFQRLVTRSQRHVRGRWDFPCFDSAGRRYMRKLWMLALSLVGLFDSIYLMWEYTSPAHPMVCMGGGCDVVRASSYSHIVGLPVPVFGMFMYAFVALLIFLYPLLPTSAARVAQTGVLFITGAAFVFSAYLTGLEAFVIHAWCMWCVLSALLVTAIFALAIVDRLRPAEVLDAAKALSAVQRNFAMVLFAFVLGVPAFIFLTAHGSLPPPKA
;
A
#
# COMPACT_ATOMS: atom_id res chain seq x y z
N MET A 1 18.85 -73.44 17.47
CA MET A 1 18.68 -72.64 16.24
C MET A 1 18.23 -71.24 16.60
N THR A 2 19.18 -70.30 16.50
CA THR A 2 19.08 -68.84 16.29
C THR A 2 17.71 -68.17 16.28
N SER A 3 17.51 -67.16 17.15
CA SER A 3 16.89 -65.92 16.68
C SER A 3 17.30 -64.71 17.52
N VAL A 4 18.36 -64.06 17.03
CA VAL A 4 18.75 -62.69 17.32
C VAL A 4 17.67 -61.76 16.74
N LYS A 5 16.67 -61.37 17.54
CA LYS A 5 15.76 -60.25 17.21
C LYS A 5 15.52 -59.26 18.37
N PRO A 6 16.52 -58.82 19.19
CA PRO A 6 16.23 -57.99 20.36
C PRO A 6 16.24 -56.47 20.10
N VAL A 7 16.62 -55.96 18.92
CA VAL A 7 16.98 -54.52 18.77
C VAL A 7 16.14 -53.75 17.75
N PHE A 8 15.66 -54.38 16.67
CA PHE A 8 15.03 -53.66 15.55
C PHE A 8 13.64 -53.07 15.88
N GLN A 9 12.94 -53.66 16.87
CA GLN A 9 11.56 -53.28 17.21
C GLN A 9 11.46 -51.99 18.05
N ARG A 10 12.57 -51.52 18.66
CA ARG A 10 12.61 -50.27 19.43
C ARG A 10 12.89 -49.02 18.59
N LEU A 11 13.39 -49.16 17.36
CA LEU A 11 13.69 -48.01 16.49
C LEU A 11 12.48 -47.52 15.69
N VAL A 12 11.52 -48.40 15.38
CA VAL A 12 10.33 -48.04 14.59
C VAL A 12 9.29 -47.24 15.40
N THR A 13 9.32 -47.31 16.73
CA THR A 13 8.34 -46.63 17.61
C THR A 13 8.64 -45.14 17.85
N ARG A 14 9.77 -44.60 17.36
CA ARG A 14 10.15 -43.19 17.56
C ARG A 14 9.76 -42.27 16.38
N SER A 15 9.37 -42.82 15.23
CA SER A 15 9.21 -42.08 13.97
C SER A 15 7.74 -41.82 13.56
N GLN A 16 6.76 -42.44 14.22
CA GLN A 16 5.37 -42.52 13.72
C GLN A 16 4.30 -42.08 14.74
N ARG A 17 4.57 -41.04 15.54
CA ARG A 17 3.51 -40.37 16.35
C ARG A 17 3.38 -38.87 16.07
N HIS A 18 3.65 -38.50 14.82
CA HIS A 18 2.79 -37.54 14.12
C HIS A 18 1.37 -38.15 14.02
N VAL A 19 0.34 -37.31 14.01
CA VAL A 19 -1.09 -37.68 13.96
C VAL A 19 -1.70 -38.10 15.31
N ARG A 20 -1.68 -37.20 16.29
CA ARG A 20 -2.70 -37.19 17.35
C ARG A 20 -3.45 -35.87 17.28
N GLY A 21 -4.75 -35.97 16.99
CA GLY A 21 -5.66 -34.88 16.69
C GLY A 21 -5.64 -33.78 17.73
N ARG A 22 -4.92 -32.70 17.41
CA ARG A 22 -5.21 -31.40 17.95
C ARG A 22 -6.31 -30.84 17.06
N TRP A 23 -7.53 -30.85 17.60
CA TRP A 23 -8.58 -29.94 17.19
C TRP A 23 -8.08 -28.53 17.53
N ASP A 24 -7.13 -28.03 16.73
CA ASP A 24 -6.82 -26.62 16.69
C ASP A 24 -8.05 -25.98 16.06
N PHE A 25 -8.94 -25.47 16.92
CA PHE A 25 -9.81 -24.38 16.56
C PHE A 25 -9.00 -23.43 15.68
N PRO A 26 -9.50 -22.97 14.51
CA PRO A 26 -8.84 -21.93 13.76
C PRO A 26 -8.81 -20.70 14.67
N CYS A 27 -7.72 -20.57 15.44
CA CYS A 27 -7.48 -19.49 16.37
C CYS A 27 -7.13 -18.30 15.52
N PHE A 28 -8.13 -17.73 14.83
CA PHE A 28 -8.15 -16.42 14.20
C PHE A 28 -6.72 -15.90 13.94
N ASP A 29 -6.02 -16.55 13.01
CA ASP A 29 -4.56 -16.62 13.01
C ASP A 29 -3.94 -15.23 13.12
N SER A 30 -3.12 -15.02 14.15
CA SER A 30 -2.34 -13.78 14.28
C SER A 30 -1.41 -13.56 13.07
N ALA A 31 -1.09 -14.63 12.33
CA ALA A 31 -0.41 -14.60 11.04
C ALA A 31 -1.31 -14.05 9.90
N GLY A 32 -2.60 -14.44 9.86
CA GLY A 32 -3.57 -13.97 8.86
C GLY A 32 -3.82 -12.46 8.93
N ARG A 33 -4.00 -11.91 10.14
CA ARG A 33 -4.16 -10.46 10.35
C ARG A 33 -2.93 -9.64 9.92
N ARG A 34 -1.72 -10.18 10.09
CA ARG A 34 -0.46 -9.51 9.70
C ARG A 34 -0.23 -9.55 8.20
N TYR A 35 -0.61 -10.64 7.54
CA TYR A 35 -0.60 -10.73 6.08
C TYR A 35 -1.62 -9.77 5.44
N MET A 36 -2.84 -9.69 5.98
CA MET A 36 -3.84 -8.72 5.55
C MET A 36 -3.33 -7.28 5.67
N ARG A 37 -2.59 -6.92 6.74
CA ARG A 37 -2.02 -5.57 6.87
C ARG A 37 -1.07 -5.20 5.74
N LYS A 38 -0.15 -6.10 5.36
CA LYS A 38 0.78 -5.86 4.24
C LYS A 38 0.05 -5.77 2.90
N LEU A 39 -1.00 -6.57 2.73
CA LEU A 39 -1.90 -6.51 1.58
C LEU A 39 -2.59 -5.15 1.47
N TRP A 40 -3.12 -4.64 2.59
CA TRP A 40 -3.74 -3.32 2.66
C TRP A 40 -2.75 -2.20 2.36
N MET A 41 -1.54 -2.25 2.93
CA MET A 41 -0.50 -1.27 2.61
C MET A 41 -0.15 -1.27 1.12
N LEU A 42 -0.02 -2.45 0.51
CA LEU A 42 0.28 -2.56 -0.92
C LEU A 42 -0.87 -1.97 -1.77
N ALA A 43 -2.12 -2.31 -1.44
CA ALA A 43 -3.29 -1.80 -2.13
C ALA A 43 -3.37 -0.28 -2.04
N LEU A 44 -3.20 0.29 -0.84
CA LEU A 44 -3.17 1.74 -0.63
C LEU A 44 -2.05 2.42 -1.43
N SER A 45 -0.86 1.81 -1.46
CA SER A 45 0.28 2.33 -2.21
C SER A 45 0.02 2.35 -3.71
N LEU A 46 -0.67 1.35 -4.26
CA LEU A 46 -1.00 1.29 -5.68
C LEU A 46 -2.09 2.28 -6.06
N VAL A 47 -3.09 2.46 -5.21
CA VAL A 47 -4.11 3.50 -5.41
C VAL A 47 -3.45 4.88 -5.39
N GLY A 48 -2.55 5.14 -4.44
CA GLY A 48 -1.80 6.40 -4.38
C GLY A 48 -0.86 6.62 -5.55
N LEU A 49 -0.24 5.54 -6.06
CA LEU A 49 0.59 5.59 -7.27
C LEU A 49 -0.27 5.92 -8.50
N PHE A 50 -1.44 5.30 -8.63
CA PHE A 50 -2.38 5.59 -9.72
C PHE A 50 -2.86 7.04 -9.66
N ASP A 51 -3.24 7.53 -8.48
CA ASP A 51 -3.61 8.92 -8.23
C ASP A 51 -2.49 9.90 -8.64
N SER A 52 -1.25 9.62 -8.22
CA SER A 52 -0.09 10.45 -8.56
C SER A 52 0.21 10.47 -10.06
N ILE A 53 0.07 9.32 -10.75
CA ILE A 53 0.24 9.22 -12.21
C ILE A 53 -0.86 9.98 -12.94
N TYR A 54 -2.11 9.88 -12.48
CA TYR A 54 -3.24 10.61 -13.04
C TYR A 54 -3.00 12.12 -12.93
N LEU A 55 -2.62 12.62 -11.74
CA LEU A 55 -2.28 14.01 -11.55
C LEU A 55 -1.08 14.43 -12.41
N MET A 56 -0.06 13.60 -12.55
CA MET A 56 1.08 13.90 -13.42
C MET A 56 0.66 14.05 -14.89
N TRP A 57 -0.18 13.14 -15.39
CA TRP A 57 -0.72 13.21 -16.75
C TRP A 57 -1.50 14.50 -16.99
N GLU A 58 -2.31 14.87 -16.01
CA GLU A 58 -3.13 16.07 -16.02
C GLU A 58 -2.27 17.34 -16.02
N TYR A 59 -1.20 17.38 -15.22
CA TYR A 59 -0.21 18.47 -15.24
C TYR A 59 0.49 18.62 -16.60
N THR A 60 0.76 17.51 -17.28
CA THR A 60 1.38 17.51 -18.62
C THR A 60 0.43 17.84 -19.77
N SER A 61 -0.89 17.84 -19.53
CA SER A 61 -1.93 18.09 -20.53
C SER A 61 -2.73 19.35 -20.19
N PRO A 62 -2.30 20.55 -20.62
CA PRO A 62 -2.95 21.81 -20.25
C PRO A 62 -4.38 22.01 -20.78
N ALA A 63 -4.86 21.12 -21.65
CA ALA A 63 -6.13 21.25 -22.35
C ALA A 63 -7.31 20.47 -21.73
N HIS A 64 -7.08 19.71 -20.66
CA HIS A 64 -8.13 18.93 -20.02
C HIS A 64 -8.53 19.57 -18.67
N PRO A 65 -9.82 19.88 -18.44
CA PRO A 65 -10.28 20.19 -17.11
C PRO A 65 -10.24 18.90 -16.29
N MET A 66 -9.50 18.90 -15.19
CA MET A 66 -9.48 17.76 -14.29
C MET A 66 -10.86 17.57 -13.65
N VAL A 67 -11.15 16.35 -13.25
CA VAL A 67 -12.43 16.05 -12.59
C VAL A 67 -12.36 16.49 -11.13
N CYS A 68 -13.14 17.50 -10.77
CA CYS A 68 -13.25 18.02 -9.41
C CYS A 68 -14.70 18.03 -8.93
N MET A 69 -15.00 17.26 -7.88
CA MET A 69 -16.27 17.37 -7.18
C MET A 69 -16.20 18.54 -6.19
N GLY A 70 -16.81 19.68 -6.54
CA GLY A 70 -16.91 20.86 -5.65
C GLY A 70 -16.05 22.07 -6.04
N GLY A 71 -15.31 22.00 -7.16
CA GLY A 71 -14.46 23.08 -7.64
C GLY A 71 -13.18 23.29 -6.82
N GLY A 72 -12.32 24.22 -7.25
CA GLY A 72 -11.16 24.65 -6.46
C GLY A 72 -9.85 23.89 -6.66
N CYS A 73 -9.88 22.66 -7.19
CA CYS A 73 -8.60 22.00 -7.46
C CYS A 73 -7.78 22.68 -8.58
N ASP A 74 -8.42 23.48 -9.46
CA ASP A 74 -7.72 24.20 -10.55
C ASP A 74 -6.91 25.33 -9.95
N VAL A 75 -7.47 25.96 -8.92
CA VAL A 75 -6.81 26.99 -8.13
C VAL A 75 -5.62 26.39 -7.37
N VAL A 76 -5.79 25.21 -6.75
CA VAL A 76 -4.69 24.52 -6.05
C VAL A 76 -3.58 24.14 -7.04
N ARG A 77 -3.92 23.59 -8.21
CA ARG A 77 -2.97 23.23 -9.27
C ARG A 77 -2.23 24.45 -9.84
N ALA A 78 -2.93 25.56 -10.07
CA ALA A 78 -2.34 26.79 -10.59
C ALA A 78 -1.53 27.57 -9.56
N SER A 79 -1.62 27.22 -8.27
CA SER A 79 -0.89 27.89 -7.19
C SER A 79 0.63 27.66 -7.28
N SER A 80 1.42 28.55 -6.69
CA SER A 80 2.88 28.36 -6.60
C SER A 80 3.28 27.15 -5.75
N TYR A 81 2.38 26.64 -4.91
CA TYR A 81 2.61 25.49 -4.04
C TYR A 81 2.50 24.14 -4.77
N SER A 82 1.96 24.11 -5.99
CA SER A 82 1.90 22.90 -6.82
C SER A 82 3.26 22.49 -7.40
N HIS A 83 4.24 23.38 -7.35
CA HIS A 83 5.62 23.15 -7.76
C HIS A 83 6.57 23.36 -6.57
N ILE A 84 7.32 22.31 -6.22
CA ILE A 84 8.31 22.36 -5.16
C ILE A 84 9.67 22.14 -5.78
N VAL A 85 10.56 23.13 -5.63
CA VAL A 85 11.91 23.12 -6.23
C VAL A 85 11.85 22.93 -7.76
N GLY A 86 10.81 23.49 -8.40
CA GLY A 86 10.57 23.37 -9.84
C GLY A 86 9.96 22.03 -10.28
N LEU A 87 9.76 21.07 -9.37
CA LEU A 87 9.12 19.78 -9.66
C LEU A 87 7.64 19.77 -9.23
N PRO A 88 6.73 19.22 -10.04
CA PRO A 88 5.34 19.05 -9.64
C PRO A 88 5.22 18.19 -8.38
N VAL A 89 4.35 18.58 -7.44
CA VAL A 89 4.04 17.80 -6.23
C VAL A 89 3.70 16.33 -6.51
N PRO A 90 2.95 15.96 -7.58
CA PRO A 90 2.65 14.56 -7.91
C PRO A 90 3.88 13.66 -8.07
N VAL A 91 5.02 14.22 -8.48
CA VAL A 91 6.28 13.48 -8.64
C VAL A 91 6.74 12.92 -7.29
N PHE A 92 6.64 13.70 -6.22
CA PHE A 92 7.02 13.26 -4.88
C PHE A 92 6.10 12.14 -4.36
N GLY A 93 4.80 12.24 -4.65
CA GLY A 93 3.83 11.19 -4.38
C GLY A 93 4.19 9.89 -5.10
N MET A 94 4.48 9.96 -6.40
CA MET A 94 4.90 8.82 -7.20
C MET A 94 6.13 8.12 -6.63
N PHE A 95 7.17 8.87 -6.26
CA PHE A 95 8.38 8.31 -5.64
C PHE A 95 8.08 7.61 -4.32
N MET A 96 7.28 8.23 -3.45
CA MET A 96 6.91 7.66 -2.16
C MET A 96 6.13 6.36 -2.32
N TYR A 97 5.05 6.37 -3.10
CA TYR A 97 4.20 5.20 -3.30
C TYR A 97 4.92 4.07 -4.05
N ALA A 98 5.79 4.40 -5.02
CA ALA A 98 6.61 3.40 -5.69
C ALA A 98 7.62 2.77 -4.72
N PHE A 99 8.25 3.58 -3.86
CA PHE A 99 9.21 3.09 -2.87
C PHE A 99 8.54 2.16 -1.85
N VAL A 100 7.38 2.54 -1.32
CA VAL A 100 6.61 1.70 -0.37
C VAL A 100 6.18 0.38 -1.04
N ALA A 101 5.64 0.43 -2.25
CA ALA A 101 5.23 -0.77 -2.99
C ALA A 101 6.42 -1.70 -3.25
N LEU A 102 7.56 -1.15 -3.70
CA LEU A 102 8.78 -1.90 -3.96
C LEU A 102 9.29 -2.57 -2.68
N LEU A 103 9.32 -1.87 -1.55
CA LEU A 103 9.79 -2.42 -0.29
C LEU A 103 8.89 -3.55 0.23
N ILE A 104 7.58 -3.45 0.04
CA ILE A 104 6.64 -4.54 0.38
C ILE A 104 6.91 -5.77 -0.49
N PHE A 105 7.21 -5.56 -1.78
CA PHE A 105 7.53 -6.62 -2.73
C PHE A 105 8.89 -7.29 -2.45
N LEU A 106 9.87 -6.50 -2.02
CA LEU A 106 11.23 -6.96 -1.71
C LEU A 106 11.36 -7.56 -0.31
N TYR A 107 10.42 -7.27 0.60
CA TYR A 107 10.41 -7.77 1.98
C TYR A 107 10.66 -9.28 2.12
N PRO A 108 10.05 -10.17 1.29
CA PRO A 108 10.26 -11.62 1.40
C PRO A 108 11.65 -12.08 0.95
N LEU A 109 12.35 -11.27 0.15
CA LEU A 109 13.67 -11.58 -0.42
C LEU A 109 14.82 -11.06 0.46
N LEU A 110 14.53 -10.18 1.41
CA LEU A 110 15.53 -9.49 2.23
C LEU A 110 15.91 -10.32 3.47
N PRO A 111 17.19 -10.36 3.86
CA PRO A 111 17.61 -10.93 5.14
C PRO A 111 17.03 -10.13 6.31
N THR A 112 16.87 -10.76 7.48
CA THR A 112 16.24 -10.16 8.68
C THR A 112 16.88 -8.85 9.14
N SER A 113 18.19 -8.68 8.95
CA SER A 113 18.90 -7.41 9.23
C SER A 113 18.47 -6.28 8.29
N ALA A 114 18.39 -6.56 6.99
CA ALA A 114 17.97 -5.60 5.98
C ALA A 114 16.47 -5.27 6.07
N ALA A 115 15.64 -6.25 6.47
CA ALA A 115 14.20 -6.03 6.68
C ALA A 115 13.92 -4.98 7.75
N ARG A 116 14.70 -4.95 8.84
CA ARG A 116 14.56 -3.94 9.91
C ARG A 116 14.94 -2.54 9.44
N VAL A 117 15.99 -2.43 8.63
CA VAL A 117 16.41 -1.15 8.00
C VAL A 117 15.31 -0.68 7.04
N ALA A 118 14.80 -1.57 6.19
CA ALA A 118 13.70 -1.26 5.27
C ALA A 118 12.44 -0.77 5.99
N GLN A 119 12.01 -1.46 7.06
CA GLN A 119 10.87 -1.01 7.89
C GLN A 119 11.09 0.37 8.49
N THR A 120 12.32 0.66 8.92
CA THR A 120 12.67 1.98 9.46
C THR A 120 12.61 3.05 8.36
N GLY A 121 13.14 2.75 7.17
CA GLY A 121 13.07 3.63 6.00
C GLY A 121 11.62 3.95 5.59
N VAL A 122 10.74 2.94 5.53
CA VAL A 122 9.31 3.15 5.23
C VAL A 122 8.68 4.08 6.26
N LEU A 123 8.94 3.87 7.55
CA LEU A 123 8.37 4.71 8.60
C LEU A 123 8.82 6.18 8.47
N PHE A 124 10.12 6.42 8.22
CA PHE A 124 10.63 7.78 8.05
C PHE A 124 10.03 8.46 6.82
N ILE A 125 9.99 7.77 5.68
CA ILE A 125 9.46 8.32 4.44
C ILE A 125 7.96 8.59 4.55
N THR A 126 7.19 7.65 5.10
CA THR A 126 5.73 7.81 5.28
C THR A 126 5.41 8.87 6.34
N GLY A 127 6.24 9.00 7.38
CA GLY A 127 6.13 10.08 8.37
C GLY A 127 6.42 11.45 7.78
N ALA A 128 7.48 11.57 6.97
CA ALA A 128 7.79 12.80 6.26
C ALA A 128 6.66 13.18 5.28
N ALA A 129 6.14 12.20 4.54
CA ALA A 129 5.01 12.40 3.63
C ALA A 129 3.74 12.81 4.39
N PHE A 130 3.48 12.25 5.57
CA PHE A 130 2.34 12.63 6.41
C PHE A 130 2.43 14.10 6.85
N VAL A 131 3.58 14.53 7.35
CA VAL A 131 3.81 15.93 7.74
C VAL A 131 3.65 16.86 6.53
N PHE A 132 4.23 16.47 5.40
CA PHE A 132 4.13 17.24 4.16
C PHE A 132 2.68 17.34 3.67
N SER A 133 1.90 16.26 3.78
CA SER A 133 0.50 16.24 3.41
C SER A 133 -0.37 17.08 4.36
N ALA A 134 -0.09 17.06 5.65
CA ALA A 134 -0.72 17.95 6.63
C ALA A 134 -0.42 19.44 6.33
N TYR A 135 0.81 19.74 5.89
CA TYR A 135 1.19 21.08 5.45
C TYR A 135 0.38 21.55 4.22
N LEU A 136 0.27 20.71 3.18
CA LEU A 136 -0.54 21.03 2.00
C LEU A 136 -2.02 21.21 2.34
N THR A 137 -2.58 20.34 3.18
CA THR A 137 -3.97 20.45 3.65
C THR A 137 -4.17 21.75 4.44
N GLY A 138 -3.17 22.17 5.23
CA GLY A 138 -3.18 23.47 5.89
C GLY A 138 -3.17 24.65 4.91
N LEU A 139 -2.38 24.57 3.83
CA LEU A 139 -2.37 25.61 2.79
C LEU A 139 -3.73 25.72 2.08
N GLU A 140 -4.38 24.59 1.78
CA GLU A 140 -5.72 24.57 1.19
C GLU A 140 -6.75 25.28 2.09
N ALA A 141 -6.72 24.98 3.39
CA ALA A 141 -7.67 25.53 4.35
C ALA A 141 -7.44 27.01 4.70
N PHE A 142 -6.17 27.44 4.87
CA PHE A 142 -5.85 28.76 5.42
C PHE A 142 -5.35 29.78 4.40
N VAL A 143 -4.78 29.34 3.27
CA VAL A 143 -4.16 30.24 2.28
C VAL A 143 -5.00 30.30 1.01
N ILE A 144 -5.22 29.14 0.38
CA ILE A 144 -5.89 29.04 -0.93
C ILE A 144 -7.41 29.16 -0.78
N HIS A 145 -7.96 28.77 0.38
CA HIS A 145 -9.40 28.73 0.66
C HIS A 145 -10.18 27.89 -0.38
N ALA A 146 -9.51 26.87 -0.92
CA ALA A 146 -10.05 25.96 -1.92
C ALA A 146 -9.66 24.52 -1.57
N TRP A 147 -10.60 23.60 -1.70
CA TRP A 147 -10.41 22.19 -1.33
C TRP A 147 -10.17 21.35 -2.57
N CYS A 148 -9.03 20.66 -2.62
CA CYS A 148 -8.74 19.69 -3.67
C CYS A 148 -9.05 18.27 -3.17
N MET A 149 -10.11 17.65 -3.69
CA MET A 149 -10.49 16.29 -3.28
C MET A 149 -9.36 15.28 -3.53
N TRP A 150 -8.58 15.45 -4.60
CA TRP A 150 -7.42 14.61 -4.92
C TRP A 150 -6.31 14.71 -3.88
N CYS A 151 -5.96 15.94 -3.47
CA CYS A 151 -4.96 16.17 -2.44
C CYS A 151 -5.42 15.62 -1.08
N VAL A 152 -6.70 15.79 -0.73
CA VAL A 152 -7.30 15.21 0.49
C VAL A 152 -7.30 13.68 0.43
N LEU A 153 -7.65 13.08 -0.71
CA LEU A 153 -7.61 11.63 -0.89
C LEU A 153 -6.18 11.11 -0.70
N SER A 154 -5.20 11.75 -1.33
CA SER A 154 -3.79 11.41 -1.14
C SER A 154 -3.36 11.55 0.32
N ALA A 155 -3.82 12.60 1.03
CA ALA A 155 -3.57 12.78 2.45
C ALA A 155 -4.09 11.62 3.31
N LEU A 156 -5.30 11.15 3.02
CA LEU A 156 -5.88 9.99 3.69
C LEU A 156 -5.10 8.70 3.38
N LEU A 157 -4.67 8.50 2.14
CA LEU A 157 -3.87 7.35 1.74
C LEU A 157 -2.52 7.32 2.47
N VAL A 158 -1.78 8.42 2.48
CA VAL A 158 -0.51 8.53 3.21
C VAL A 158 -0.71 8.29 4.71
N THR A 159 -1.74 8.88 5.29
CA THR A 159 -2.06 8.72 6.72
C THR A 159 -2.36 7.25 7.06
N ALA A 160 -3.14 6.57 6.22
CA ALA A 160 -3.44 5.15 6.39
C ALA A 160 -2.17 4.29 6.29
N ILE A 161 -1.31 4.55 5.30
CA ILE A 161 -0.04 3.82 5.13
C ILE A 161 0.87 4.06 6.34
N PHE A 162 0.99 5.30 6.83
CA PHE A 162 1.79 5.64 8.00
C PHE A 162 1.30 4.94 9.27
N ALA A 163 -0.02 4.94 9.51
CA ALA A 163 -0.62 4.22 10.63
C ALA A 163 -0.34 2.70 10.56
N LEU A 164 -0.49 2.11 9.36
CA LEU A 164 -0.20 0.70 9.14
C LEU A 164 1.30 0.40 9.34
N ALA A 165 2.20 1.29 8.91
CA ALA A 165 3.64 1.17 9.09
C ALA A 165 4.04 1.20 10.59
N ILE A 166 3.43 2.08 11.39
CA ILE A 166 3.62 2.12 12.84
C ILE A 166 3.21 0.78 13.46
N VAL A 167 2.02 0.27 13.12
CA VAL A 167 1.52 -1.01 13.64
C VAL A 167 2.42 -2.18 13.24
N ASP A 168 3.01 -2.15 12.04
CA ASP A 168 3.97 -3.17 11.60
C ASP A 168 5.28 -3.13 12.38
N ARG A 169 5.78 -1.94 12.70
CA ARG A 169 6.98 -1.78 13.53
C ARG A 169 6.77 -2.25 14.97
N LEU A 170 5.60 -1.98 15.55
CA LEU A 170 5.26 -2.43 16.91
C LEU A 170 5.07 -3.95 16.99
N ARG A 171 4.80 -4.62 15.87
CA ARG A 171 4.58 -6.08 15.79
C ARG A 171 5.39 -6.69 14.65
N PRO A 172 6.73 -6.77 14.78
CA PRO A 172 7.60 -7.31 13.73
C PRO A 172 7.20 -8.74 13.37
N ALA A 173 7.18 -9.04 12.07
CA ALA A 173 6.78 -10.35 11.56
C ALA A 173 7.95 -11.33 11.58
N GLU A 174 7.69 -12.56 12.03
CA GLU A 174 8.58 -13.71 11.84
C GLU A 174 8.62 -14.07 10.34
N VAL A 175 9.79 -14.47 9.83
CA VAL A 175 10.03 -14.71 8.40
C VAL A 175 9.10 -15.81 7.92
N LEU A 176 8.17 -15.46 7.02
CA LEU A 176 7.16 -16.38 6.50
C LEU A 176 7.82 -17.38 5.55
N ASP A 177 7.50 -18.67 5.71
CA ASP A 177 7.99 -19.76 4.84
C ASP A 177 7.94 -19.39 3.35
N ALA A 178 9.02 -19.64 2.62
CA ALA A 178 9.18 -19.28 1.20
C ALA A 178 8.03 -19.76 0.29
N ALA A 179 7.37 -20.87 0.65
CA ALA A 179 6.20 -21.38 -0.06
C ALA A 179 4.96 -20.47 0.08
N LYS A 180 4.74 -19.87 1.24
CA LYS A 180 3.65 -18.90 1.47
C LYS A 180 3.98 -17.54 0.87
N ALA A 181 5.26 -17.16 0.81
CA ALA A 181 5.72 -15.93 0.17
C ALA A 181 5.37 -15.89 -1.34
N LEU A 182 5.47 -17.00 -2.06
CA LEU A 182 5.12 -17.07 -3.47
C LEU A 182 3.60 -16.91 -3.70
N SER A 183 2.77 -17.61 -2.91
CA SER A 183 1.30 -17.48 -2.97
C SER A 183 0.82 -16.09 -2.54
N ALA A 184 1.56 -15.46 -1.62
CA ALA A 184 1.35 -14.09 -1.20
C ALA A 184 1.61 -13.11 -2.36
N VAL A 185 2.75 -13.24 -3.04
CA VAL A 185 3.10 -12.43 -4.21
C VAL A 185 2.09 -12.63 -5.34
N GLN A 186 1.70 -13.88 -5.64
CA GLN A 186 0.71 -14.19 -6.68
C GLN A 186 -0.67 -13.61 -6.37
N ARG A 187 -1.15 -13.72 -5.13
CA ARG A 187 -2.45 -13.16 -4.72
C ARG A 187 -2.43 -11.64 -4.65
N ASN A 188 -1.33 -11.06 -4.16
CA ASN A 188 -1.11 -9.62 -4.18
C ASN A 188 -1.20 -9.13 -5.62
N PHE A 189 -0.44 -9.76 -6.54
CA PHE A 189 -0.45 -9.44 -7.96
C PHE A 189 -1.85 -9.58 -8.57
N ALA A 190 -2.59 -10.64 -8.25
CA ALA A 190 -3.98 -10.81 -8.70
C ALA A 190 -4.92 -9.70 -8.18
N MET A 191 -4.76 -9.26 -6.93
CA MET A 191 -5.54 -8.13 -6.39
C MET A 191 -5.13 -6.78 -6.99
N VAL A 192 -3.82 -6.55 -7.19
CA VAL A 192 -3.33 -5.37 -7.93
C VAL A 192 -4.00 -5.33 -9.29
N LEU A 193 -3.95 -6.46 -10.01
CA LEU A 193 -4.44 -6.57 -11.36
C LEU A 193 -5.96 -6.42 -11.40
N PHE A 194 -6.70 -6.98 -10.46
CA PHE A 194 -8.16 -6.83 -10.37
C PHE A 194 -8.58 -5.40 -9.98
N ALA A 195 -7.89 -4.77 -9.02
CA ALA A 195 -8.15 -3.40 -8.61
C ALA A 195 -7.82 -2.40 -9.74
N PHE A 196 -6.75 -2.63 -10.50
CA PHE A 196 -6.44 -1.84 -11.69
C PHE A 196 -7.45 -2.09 -12.83
N VAL A 197 -7.72 -3.35 -13.15
CA VAL A 197 -8.58 -3.73 -14.30
C VAL A 197 -10.04 -3.34 -14.07
N LEU A 198 -10.53 -3.29 -12.82
CA LEU A 198 -11.89 -2.79 -12.54
C LEU A 198 -11.91 -1.32 -12.14
N GLY A 199 -10.95 -0.88 -11.33
CA GLY A 199 -10.93 0.48 -10.79
C GLY A 199 -10.60 1.52 -11.85
N VAL A 200 -9.63 1.26 -12.73
CA VAL A 200 -9.23 2.22 -13.77
C VAL A 200 -10.34 2.48 -14.80
N PRO A 201 -10.99 1.46 -15.42
CA PRO A 201 -12.09 1.73 -16.34
C PRO A 201 -13.35 2.25 -15.64
N ALA A 202 -13.67 1.81 -14.42
CA ALA A 202 -14.78 2.39 -13.67
C ALA A 202 -14.55 3.87 -13.35
N PHE A 203 -13.32 4.21 -12.94
CA PHE A 203 -12.91 5.58 -12.67
C PHE A 203 -12.90 6.44 -13.94
N ILE A 204 -12.28 5.94 -15.02
CA ILE A 204 -12.27 6.62 -16.33
C ILE A 204 -13.70 6.84 -16.85
N PHE A 205 -14.57 5.83 -16.75
CA PHE A 205 -15.97 5.93 -17.15
C PHE A 205 -16.74 6.97 -16.33
N LEU A 206 -16.55 6.99 -15.00
CA LEU A 206 -17.10 8.02 -14.12
C LEU A 206 -16.59 9.42 -14.48
N THR A 207 -15.30 9.56 -14.80
CA THR A 207 -14.72 10.85 -15.19
C THR A 207 -15.17 11.31 -16.58
N ALA A 208 -15.35 10.39 -17.53
CA ALA A 208 -15.80 10.69 -18.89
C ALA A 208 -17.27 11.12 -18.96
N HIS A 209 -18.09 10.70 -18.00
CA HIS A 209 -19.50 11.08 -17.89
C HIS A 209 -19.78 12.17 -16.83
N GLY A 210 -18.76 12.58 -16.08
CA GLY A 210 -18.84 13.61 -15.04
C GLY A 210 -18.74 15.05 -15.56
N SER A 211 -19.24 15.35 -16.76
CA SER A 211 -19.38 16.72 -17.25
C SER A 211 -20.37 17.47 -16.37
N LEU A 212 -19.86 18.16 -15.35
CA LEU A 212 -20.64 19.09 -14.54
C LEU A 212 -21.25 20.15 -15.47
N PRO A 213 -22.55 20.44 -15.36
CA PRO A 213 -23.17 21.52 -16.11
C PRO A 213 -22.44 22.84 -15.82
N PRO A 214 -22.28 23.73 -16.81
CA PRO A 214 -21.58 24.99 -16.63
C PRO A 214 -22.18 25.77 -15.46
N PRO A 215 -21.35 26.49 -14.67
CA PRO A 215 -21.86 27.32 -13.58
C PRO A 215 -22.90 28.27 -14.14
N LYS A 216 -24.11 28.23 -13.58
CA LYS A 216 -25.18 29.17 -13.92
C LYS A 216 -24.72 30.55 -13.47
N ALA A 217 -24.42 31.40 -14.44
CA ALA A 217 -24.24 32.84 -14.26
C ALA A 217 -25.54 33.49 -13.77
#